data_AF-A0A6C0CYQ1-F1
#
_entry.id   AF-A0A6C0CYQ1-F1
#
_cell.length_a   1.000
_cell.length_b   1.000
_cell.length_c   1.000
_cell.angle_alpha   90.00
_cell.angle_beta   90.00
_cell.angle_gamma   90.00
#
_symmetry.space_group_name_H-M   'P 1'
#
loop_
_entity.id
_entity.type
_entity.pdbx_description
1 polymer ?
#
loop_
_entity_poly.entity_id
_entity_poly.type
_entity_poly.pdbx_seq_one_letter_code
_entity_poly.pdbx_strand_id
1 'polypeptide(L)'
;MRSSDITFTILIILIFVGMYFYNILAVGIKNIQDNWPEYRCNPTVMPFAGTFGHDAGENFTYCIQNMQMDFMSYLLSPMDYLMNVMGGISGEFMDAIQFIRSFFNVLRNFITSIIQSIFGVFLNILTQFQYLLIKMRDMVAKTIGTVVTMMYILQGSVMTMEAGWAGPPGAMVRFMSKLKI
;
A
#
# COMPACT_ATOMS: atom_id res chain seq x y z
N MET A 1 -22.30 -25.96 -101.84
CA MET A 1 -22.81 -26.40 -100.52
C MET A 1 -24.14 -25.68 -100.31
N ARG A 2 -25.24 -26.39 -100.02
CA ARG A 2 -26.55 -25.74 -99.85
C ARG A 2 -26.50 -24.90 -98.56
N SER A 3 -27.03 -23.68 -98.59
CA SER A 3 -27.00 -22.78 -97.41
C SER A 3 -27.61 -23.44 -96.17
N SER A 4 -28.58 -24.33 -96.38
CA SER A 4 -29.20 -25.17 -95.35
C SER A 4 -28.19 -25.97 -94.51
N ASP A 5 -27.12 -26.50 -95.10
CA ASP A 5 -26.15 -27.35 -94.38
C ASP A 5 -25.27 -26.52 -93.43
N ILE A 6 -25.00 -25.26 -93.80
CA ILE A 6 -24.22 -24.31 -92.99
C ILE A 6 -25.05 -23.86 -91.78
N THR A 7 -26.34 -23.60 -91.95
CA THR A 7 -27.24 -23.20 -90.85
C THR A 7 -27.42 -24.31 -89.81
N PHE A 8 -27.56 -25.57 -90.24
CA PHE A 8 -27.66 -26.71 -89.31
C PHE A 8 -26.36 -26.95 -88.53
N THR A 9 -25.21 -26.77 -89.16
CA THR A 9 -23.90 -26.92 -88.50
C THR A 9 -23.69 -25.85 -87.42
N ILE A 10 -24.04 -24.59 -87.70
CA ILE A 10 -23.96 -23.50 -86.74
C ILE A 10 -24.91 -23.75 -85.55
N LEU A 11 -26.12 -24.24 -85.81
CA LEU A 11 -27.12 -24.51 -84.79
C LEU A 11 -26.67 -25.63 -83.83
N ILE A 12 -26.03 -26.69 -84.35
CA ILE A 12 -25.46 -27.77 -83.53
C ILE A 12 -24.32 -27.24 -82.64
N ILE A 13 -23.42 -26.41 -83.17
CA ILE A 13 -22.34 -25.80 -82.38
C ILE A 13 -22.92 -24.93 -81.26
N LEU A 14 -23.96 -24.15 -81.54
CA LEU A 14 -24.62 -23.29 -80.57
C LEU A 14 -25.27 -24.09 -79.43
N ILE A 15 -25.87 -25.24 -79.73
CA ILE A 15 -26.43 -26.16 -78.73
C ILE A 15 -25.32 -26.76 -77.85
N PHE A 16 -24.21 -27.19 -78.44
CA PHE A 16 -23.07 -27.73 -77.67
C PHE A 16 -22.44 -26.69 -76.75
N VAL A 17 -22.28 -25.45 -77.24
CA VAL A 17 -21.82 -24.32 -76.42
C VAL A 17 -22.81 -24.06 -75.27
N GLY A 18 -24.12 -24.05 -75.56
CA GLY A 18 -25.16 -23.89 -74.54
C GLY A 18 -25.12 -24.96 -73.44
N MET A 19 -24.94 -26.24 -73.80
CA MET A 19 -24.84 -27.33 -72.82
C MET A 19 -23.56 -27.26 -71.97
N TYR A 20 -22.45 -26.79 -72.55
CA TYR A 20 -21.20 -26.60 -71.83
C TYR A 20 -21.31 -25.48 -70.79
N PHE A 21 -21.87 -24.32 -71.19
CA PHE A 21 -22.13 -23.21 -70.27
C PHE A 21 -23.10 -23.60 -69.15
N TYR A 22 -24.13 -24.39 -69.45
CA TYR A 22 -25.08 -24.88 -68.45
C TYR A 22 -24.38 -25.71 -67.36
N ASN A 23 -23.48 -26.63 -67.74
CA ASN A 23 -22.74 -27.45 -66.76
C ASN A 23 -21.84 -26.61 -65.85
N ILE A 24 -21.12 -25.63 -66.39
CA ILE A 24 -20.26 -24.74 -65.60
C ILE A 24 -21.07 -23.93 -64.58
N LEU A 25 -22.19 -23.37 -65.01
CA LEU A 25 -23.08 -22.60 -64.14
C LEU A 25 -23.71 -23.49 -63.07
N ALA A 26 -24.15 -24.70 -63.42
CA ALA A 26 -24.73 -25.65 -62.47
C ALA A 26 -23.73 -26.06 -61.37
N VAL A 27 -22.47 -26.31 -61.72
CA VAL A 27 -21.41 -26.64 -60.75
C VAL A 27 -21.06 -25.43 -59.88
N GLY A 28 -20.96 -24.24 -60.46
CA GLY A 28 -20.67 -23.00 -59.73
C GLY A 28 -21.75 -22.63 -58.71
N ILE A 29 -23.03 -22.75 -59.10
CA ILE A 29 -24.18 -22.52 -58.21
C ILE A 29 -24.19 -23.55 -57.07
N LYS A 30 -23.93 -24.82 -57.36
CA LYS A 30 -23.88 -25.88 -56.34
C LYS A 30 -22.77 -25.64 -55.32
N ASN A 31 -21.58 -25.21 -55.75
CA ASN A 31 -20.47 -24.90 -54.85
C ASN A 31 -20.75 -23.71 -53.92
N ILE A 32 -21.46 -22.69 -54.42
CA ILE A 32 -21.88 -21.53 -53.62
C ILE A 32 -22.95 -21.94 -52.59
N GLN A 33 -23.87 -22.82 -52.99
CA GLN A 33 -24.91 -23.34 -52.12
C GLN A 33 -24.32 -24.21 -50.99
N ASP A 34 -23.33 -25.05 -51.30
CA ASP A 34 -22.66 -25.91 -50.32
C ASP A 34 -21.79 -25.11 -49.33
N ASN A 35 -21.21 -23.97 -49.76
CA ASN A 35 -20.34 -23.11 -48.95
C ASN A 35 -20.96 -21.73 -48.64
N TRP A 36 -22.28 -21.66 -48.50
CA TRP A 36 -23.00 -20.40 -48.32
C TRP A 36 -22.45 -19.47 -47.20
N PRO A 37 -22.03 -19.96 -46.02
CA PRO A 37 -21.52 -19.09 -44.94
C PRO A 37 -20.28 -18.27 -45.32
N GLU A 38 -19.47 -18.77 -46.25
CA GLU A 38 -18.24 -18.14 -46.73
C GLU A 38 -18.54 -17.11 -47.83
N TYR A 39 -19.47 -17.42 -48.74
CA TYR A 39 -19.79 -16.58 -49.90
C TYR A 39 -20.94 -15.59 -49.68
N ARG A 40 -21.72 -15.71 -48.59
CA ARG A 40 -22.89 -14.85 -48.31
C ARG A 40 -22.59 -13.36 -48.23
N CYS A 41 -21.38 -12.98 -47.80
CA CYS A 41 -20.95 -11.58 -47.71
C CYS A 41 -20.12 -11.13 -48.93
N ASN A 42 -20.00 -11.98 -49.96
CA ASN A 42 -19.30 -11.61 -51.19
C ASN A 42 -20.23 -10.73 -52.07
N PRO A 43 -19.82 -9.52 -52.44
CA PRO A 43 -20.66 -8.57 -53.19
C PRO A 43 -21.12 -9.08 -54.56
N THR A 44 -20.44 -10.06 -55.16
CA THR A 44 -20.86 -10.65 -56.45
C THR A 44 -21.97 -11.70 -56.32
N VAL A 45 -22.12 -12.33 -55.15
CA VAL A 45 -23.08 -13.42 -54.90
C VAL A 45 -24.29 -12.95 -54.10
N MET A 46 -24.10 -11.93 -53.26
CA MET A 46 -25.12 -11.36 -52.38
C MET A 46 -26.43 -10.93 -53.07
N PRO A 47 -26.44 -10.29 -54.26
CA PRO A 47 -27.69 -9.94 -54.96
C PRO A 47 -28.50 -11.16 -55.40
N PHE A 48 -27.83 -12.31 -55.52
CA PHE A 48 -28.41 -13.57 -55.93
C PHE A 48 -28.75 -14.49 -54.74
N ALA A 49 -28.66 -14.00 -53.49
CA ALA A 49 -29.04 -14.76 -52.30
C ALA A 49 -30.45 -15.39 -52.38
N GLY A 50 -31.38 -14.66 -53.02
CA GLY A 50 -32.74 -15.15 -53.29
C GLY A 50 -32.79 -16.44 -54.11
N THR A 51 -31.81 -16.69 -54.98
CA THR A 51 -31.71 -17.93 -55.77
C THR A 51 -31.24 -19.13 -54.96
N PHE A 52 -30.66 -18.90 -53.78
CA PHE A 52 -30.18 -19.94 -52.86
C PHE A 52 -31.15 -20.20 -51.69
N GLY A 53 -32.34 -19.60 -51.71
CA GLY A 53 -33.35 -19.77 -50.66
C GLY A 53 -33.17 -18.85 -49.45
N HIS A 54 -32.37 -17.79 -49.58
CA HIS A 54 -32.13 -16.82 -48.52
C HIS A 54 -32.59 -15.42 -48.93
N ASP A 55 -33.13 -14.65 -47.99
CA ASP A 55 -33.51 -13.27 -48.26
C ASP A 55 -32.26 -12.39 -48.50
N ALA A 56 -32.25 -11.66 -49.62
CA ALA A 56 -31.13 -10.81 -50.00
C ALA A 56 -31.02 -9.57 -49.09
N GLY A 57 -32.13 -9.04 -48.59
CA GLY A 57 -32.15 -7.90 -47.67
C GLY A 57 -31.69 -8.29 -46.26
N GLU A 58 -32.09 -9.46 -45.78
CA GLU A 58 -31.67 -9.99 -44.48
C GLU A 58 -30.17 -10.32 -44.47
N ASN A 59 -29.64 -10.97 -45.53
CA ASN A 59 -28.21 -11.22 -45.66
C ASN A 59 -27.39 -9.93 -45.82
N PHE A 60 -27.90 -8.95 -46.56
CA PHE A 60 -27.26 -7.64 -46.68
C PHE A 60 -27.15 -6.97 -45.31
N THR A 61 -28.24 -6.93 -44.55
CA THR A 61 -28.28 -6.35 -43.21
C THR A 61 -27.32 -7.08 -42.27
N TYR A 62 -27.30 -8.41 -42.31
CA TYR A 62 -26.42 -9.24 -41.49
C TYR A 62 -24.93 -8.99 -41.81
N CYS A 63 -24.56 -8.95 -43.09
CA CYS A 63 -23.16 -8.73 -43.49
C CYS A 63 -22.71 -7.29 -43.17
N ILE A 64 -23.58 -6.28 -43.34
CA ILE A 64 -23.27 -4.90 -42.94
C ILE A 64 -23.08 -4.81 -41.42
N GLN A 65 -23.92 -5.47 -40.63
CA GLN A 65 -23.78 -5.52 -39.16
C GLN A 65 -22.47 -6.17 -38.74
N ASN A 66 -22.07 -7.29 -39.35
CA ASN A 66 -20.80 -7.93 -39.05
C ASN A 66 -19.60 -7.07 -39.45
N MET A 67 -19.62 -6.44 -40.61
CA MET A 67 -18.53 -5.58 -41.08
C MET A 67 -18.38 -4.31 -40.22
N GLN A 68 -19.46 -3.84 -39.59
CA GLN A 68 -19.43 -2.73 -38.62
C GLN A 68 -18.75 -3.11 -37.30
N MET A 69 -18.77 -4.38 -36.88
CA MET A 69 -18.09 -4.81 -35.64
C MET A 69 -16.57 -4.62 -35.73
N ASP A 70 -15.97 -4.85 -36.90
CA ASP A 70 -14.53 -4.63 -37.12
C ASP A 70 -14.16 -3.13 -37.01
N PHE A 71 -15.05 -2.25 -37.46
CA PHE A 71 -14.88 -0.79 -37.31
C PHE A 71 -15.07 -0.32 -35.86
N MET A 72 -15.84 -1.09 -35.07
CA MET A 72 -16.14 -0.74 -33.69
C MET A 72 -14.89 -0.79 -32.80
N SER A 73 -13.94 -1.69 -33.06
CA SER A 73 -12.65 -1.73 -32.35
C SER A 73 -11.84 -0.43 -32.52
N TYR A 74 -11.83 0.15 -33.72
CA TYR A 74 -11.18 1.44 -33.97
C TYR A 74 -11.90 2.60 -33.25
N LEU A 75 -13.24 2.54 -33.17
CA LEU A 75 -14.04 3.52 -32.43
C LEU A 75 -13.89 3.39 -30.91
N LEU A 76 -13.64 2.18 -30.39
CA LEU A 76 -13.41 1.90 -28.97
C LEU A 76 -11.99 2.24 -28.51
N SER A 77 -11.00 2.30 -29.41
CA SER A 77 -9.62 2.69 -29.09
C SER A 77 -9.47 3.96 -28.23
N PRO A 78 -10.15 5.09 -28.55
CA PRO A 78 -10.12 6.27 -27.67
C PRO A 78 -10.75 6.03 -26.29
N MET A 79 -11.74 5.15 -26.17
CA MET A 79 -12.33 4.77 -24.86
C MET A 79 -11.35 3.95 -24.03
N ASP A 80 -10.61 3.02 -24.66
CA ASP A 80 -9.57 2.25 -23.97
C ASP A 80 -8.41 3.14 -23.50
N TYR A 81 -8.04 4.16 -24.28
CA TYR A 81 -7.06 5.15 -23.86
C TYR A 81 -7.55 5.93 -22.63
N LEU A 82 -8.80 6.39 -22.63
CA LEU A 82 -9.39 7.09 -21.49
C LEU A 82 -9.43 6.22 -20.22
N MET A 83 -9.72 4.93 -20.36
CA MET A 83 -9.68 3.98 -19.24
C MET A 83 -8.27 3.81 -18.67
N ASN A 84 -7.24 3.75 -19.53
CA ASN A 84 -5.84 3.70 -19.08
C ASN A 84 -5.42 4.98 -18.35
N VAL A 85 -5.83 6.15 -18.85
CA VAL A 85 -5.58 7.45 -18.18
C VAL A 85 -6.29 7.51 -16.83
N MET A 86 -7.56 7.07 -16.73
CA MET A 86 -8.26 6.97 -15.45
C MET A 86 -7.54 6.02 -14.47
N GLY A 87 -7.03 4.89 -14.95
CA GLY A 87 -6.23 3.98 -14.17
C GLY A 87 -4.94 4.63 -13.64
N GLY A 88 -4.25 5.39 -14.49
CA GLY A 88 -3.05 6.17 -14.12
C GLY A 88 -3.33 7.21 -13.04
N ILE A 89 -4.42 7.98 -13.19
CA ILE A 89 -4.84 8.99 -12.20
C ILE A 89 -5.15 8.34 -10.85
N SER A 90 -5.81 7.17 -10.84
CA SER A 90 -6.06 6.43 -9.60
C SER A 90 -4.75 6.00 -8.94
N GLY A 91 -3.75 5.55 -9.72
CA GLY A 91 -2.44 5.20 -9.20
C GLY A 91 -1.73 6.38 -8.53
N GLU A 92 -1.66 7.51 -9.22
CA GLU A 92 -1.07 8.74 -8.67
C GLU A 92 -1.80 9.23 -7.41
N PHE A 93 -3.13 9.07 -7.36
CA PHE A 93 -3.91 9.41 -6.17
C PHE A 93 -3.58 8.52 -4.97
N MET A 94 -3.40 7.21 -5.18
CA MET A 94 -2.94 6.30 -4.14
C MET A 94 -1.54 6.68 -3.63
N ASP A 95 -0.63 7.04 -4.54
CA ASP A 95 0.73 7.46 -4.18
C ASP A 95 0.72 8.77 -3.39
N ALA A 96 -0.11 9.74 -3.78
CA ALA A 96 -0.29 10.98 -3.03
C ALA A 96 -0.82 10.71 -1.61
N ILE A 97 -1.79 9.81 -1.44
CA ILE A 97 -2.27 9.40 -0.11
C ILE A 97 -1.16 8.75 0.70
N GLN A 98 -0.35 7.89 0.08
CA GLN A 98 0.76 7.23 0.76
C GLN A 98 1.85 8.22 1.18
N PHE A 99 2.12 9.25 0.36
CA PHE A 99 2.99 10.35 0.72
C PHE A 99 2.48 11.13 1.93
N ILE A 100 1.19 11.47 1.95
CA ILE A 100 0.56 12.15 3.10
C ILE A 100 0.71 11.30 4.36
N ARG A 101 0.45 9.99 4.29
CA ARG A 101 0.64 9.07 5.42
C ARG A 101 2.10 9.03 5.90
N SER A 102 3.04 8.97 4.97
CA SER A 102 4.47 9.01 5.28
C SER A 102 4.87 10.31 5.98
N PHE A 103 4.40 11.45 5.47
CA PHE A 103 4.62 12.75 6.09
C PHE A 103 4.08 12.80 7.53
N PHE A 104 2.86 12.32 7.78
CA PHE A 104 2.31 12.24 9.13
C PHE A 104 3.12 11.32 10.06
N ASN A 105 3.66 10.21 9.55
CA ASN A 105 4.55 9.35 10.33
C ASN A 105 5.84 10.08 10.73
N VAL A 106 6.47 10.78 9.79
CA VAL A 106 7.68 11.58 10.06
C VAL A 106 7.39 12.68 11.08
N LEU A 107 6.28 13.42 10.89
CA LEU A 107 5.86 14.48 11.81
C LEU A 107 5.60 13.93 13.22
N ARG A 108 4.88 12.80 13.34
CA ARG A 108 4.61 12.16 14.62
C ARG A 108 5.89 11.72 15.31
N ASN A 109 6.82 11.11 14.57
CA ASN A 109 8.10 10.67 15.11
C ASN A 109 8.95 11.85 15.59
N PHE A 110 8.97 12.94 14.83
CA PHE A 110 9.65 14.18 15.21
C PHE A 110 9.08 14.76 16.51
N ILE A 111 7.77 14.91 16.62
CA ILE A 111 7.10 15.38 17.84
C ILE A 111 7.40 14.44 19.02
N THR A 112 7.31 13.13 18.80
CA THR A 112 7.60 12.13 19.84
C THR A 112 9.04 12.23 20.33
N SER A 113 10.00 12.42 19.43
CA SER A 113 11.41 12.60 19.77
C SER A 113 11.65 13.86 20.60
N ILE A 114 11.02 14.98 20.23
CA ILE A 114 11.10 16.23 21.01
C ILE A 114 10.55 16.02 22.43
N ILE A 115 9.34 15.44 22.53
CA ILE A 115 8.71 15.17 23.83
C ILE A 115 9.60 14.27 24.68
N GLN A 116 10.10 13.16 24.12
CA GLN A 116 11.02 12.26 24.84
C GLN A 116 12.30 12.96 25.31
N SER A 117 12.89 13.81 24.46
CA SER A 117 14.08 14.58 24.84
C SER A 117 13.79 15.54 26.00
N ILE A 118 12.68 16.26 25.94
CA ILE A 118 12.26 17.20 26.99
C ILE A 118 12.01 16.45 28.31
N PHE A 119 11.22 15.38 28.29
CA PHE A 119 10.97 14.56 29.47
C PHE A 119 12.26 13.92 30.02
N GLY A 120 13.18 13.50 29.14
CA GLY A 120 14.49 12.99 29.54
C GLY A 120 15.32 14.02 30.32
N VAL A 121 15.34 15.27 29.86
CA VAL A 121 16.01 16.36 30.58
C VAL A 121 15.31 16.62 31.93
N PHE A 122 13.98 16.69 31.96
CA PHE A 122 13.24 16.88 33.22
C PHE A 122 13.49 15.77 34.24
N LEU A 123 13.54 14.51 33.81
CA LEU A 123 13.84 13.37 34.69
C LEU A 123 15.26 13.46 35.26
N ASN A 124 16.24 13.85 34.46
CA ASN A 124 17.62 14.06 34.92
C ASN A 124 17.72 15.21 35.93
N ILE A 125 16.99 16.31 35.69
CA ILE A 125 16.93 17.42 36.64
C ILE A 125 16.27 16.98 37.95
N LEU A 126 15.13 16.30 37.87
CA LEU A 126 14.37 15.87 39.03
C LEU A 126 15.15 14.89 39.91
N THR A 127 15.84 13.92 39.30
CA THR A 127 16.73 12.99 40.02
C THR A 127 17.89 13.72 40.69
N GLN A 128 18.49 14.71 40.04
CA GLN A 128 19.54 15.53 40.65
C GLN A 128 19.01 16.36 41.83
N PHE A 129 17.81 16.93 41.72
CA PHE A 129 17.16 17.62 42.83
C PHE A 129 16.87 16.68 44.01
N GLN A 130 16.36 15.48 43.74
CA GLN A 130 16.15 14.46 44.78
C GLN A 130 17.46 14.06 45.46
N TYR A 131 18.54 13.89 44.70
CA TYR A 131 19.87 13.61 45.25
C TYR A 131 20.36 14.73 46.16
N LEU A 132 20.20 15.99 45.75
CA LEU A 132 20.53 17.16 46.58
C LEU A 132 19.73 17.17 47.89
N LEU A 133 18.42 16.90 47.84
CA LEU A 133 17.59 16.82 49.04
C LEU A 133 18.03 15.69 49.98
N ILE A 134 18.39 14.52 49.44
CA ILE A 134 18.92 13.40 50.23
C ILE A 134 20.24 13.80 50.89
N LYS A 135 21.13 14.46 50.16
CA LYS A 135 22.40 14.95 50.70
C LYS A 135 22.21 16.00 51.78
N MET A 136 21.27 16.93 51.61
CA MET A 136 20.90 17.90 52.63
C MET A 136 20.40 17.20 53.90
N ARG A 137 19.52 16.19 53.76
CA ARG A 137 19.04 15.40 54.90
C ARG A 137 20.17 14.64 55.60
N ASP A 138 21.07 14.02 54.85
CA ASP A 138 22.26 13.32 55.38
C ASP A 138 23.19 14.27 56.14
N MET A 139 23.43 15.46 55.60
CA MET A 139 24.21 16.51 56.26
C MET A 139 23.59 16.92 57.60
N VAL A 140 22.27 17.17 57.64
CA VAL A 140 21.57 17.49 58.90
C VAL A 140 21.65 16.34 59.89
N ALA A 141 21.45 15.09 59.46
CA ALA A 141 21.55 13.92 60.31
C ALA A 141 22.96 13.74 60.91
N LYS A 142 24.01 13.97 60.11
CA LYS A 142 25.40 13.95 60.58
C LYS A 142 25.67 15.05 61.60
N THR A 143 25.19 16.28 61.36
CA THR A 143 25.32 17.38 62.32
C THR A 143 24.66 17.02 63.65
N ILE A 144 23.42 16.50 63.62
CA ILE A 144 22.74 16.02 64.83
C ILE A 144 23.56 14.92 65.51
N GLY A 145 24.05 13.95 64.74
CA GLY A 145 24.91 12.87 65.26
C GLY A 145 26.15 13.39 65.98
N THR A 146 26.87 14.36 65.40
CA THR A 146 28.06 14.96 66.03
C THR A 146 27.74 15.73 67.31
N VAL A 147 26.60 16.43 67.36
CA VAL A 147 26.18 17.16 68.57
C VAL A 147 25.81 16.15 69.67
N VAL A 148 25.07 15.10 69.34
CA VAL A 148 24.67 14.06 70.30
C VAL A 148 25.88 13.31 70.84
N THR A 149 26.85 12.94 70.01
CA THR A 149 28.08 12.29 70.50
C THR A 149 28.86 13.22 71.41
N MET A 150 28.96 14.50 71.08
CA MET A 150 29.60 15.51 71.94
C MET A 150 28.87 15.64 73.29
N MET A 151 27.53 15.63 73.29
CA MET A 151 26.74 15.63 74.53
C MET A 151 27.00 14.39 75.39
N TYR A 152 27.05 13.19 74.81
CA TYR A 152 27.35 11.96 75.56
C TYR A 152 28.79 11.92 76.08
N ILE A 153 29.76 12.47 75.35
CA ILE A 153 31.13 12.61 75.85
C ILE A 153 31.18 13.53 77.07
N LEU A 154 30.50 14.68 77.01
CA LEU A 154 30.41 15.61 78.15
C LEU A 154 29.76 14.93 79.36
N GLN A 155 28.63 14.25 79.16
CA GLN A 155 27.96 13.52 80.23
C GLN A 155 28.86 12.42 80.83
N GLY A 156 29.52 11.63 79.99
CA GLY A 156 30.47 10.60 80.43
C GLY A 156 31.66 11.19 81.19
N SER A 157 32.16 12.36 80.79
CA SER A 157 33.23 13.05 81.51
C SER A 157 32.80 13.50 82.91
N VAL A 158 31.59 14.06 83.05
CA VAL A 158 31.03 14.45 84.35
C VAL A 158 30.83 13.24 85.25
N MET A 159 30.23 12.16 84.74
CA MET A 159 30.07 10.91 85.49
C MET A 159 31.42 10.32 85.93
N THR A 160 32.45 10.40 85.09
CA THR A 160 33.79 9.94 85.44
C THR A 160 34.41 10.80 86.55
N MET A 161 34.20 12.12 86.52
CA MET A 161 34.64 13.02 87.60
C MET A 161 33.90 12.73 88.91
N GLU A 162 32.58 12.53 88.86
CA GLU A 162 31.79 12.15 90.04
C GLU A 162 32.23 10.81 90.63
N ALA A 163 32.43 9.80 89.78
CA ALA A 163 32.93 8.50 90.20
C ALA A 163 34.35 8.58 90.79
N GLY A 164 35.25 9.37 90.20
CA GLY A 164 36.61 9.60 90.72
C GLY A 164 36.61 10.33 92.07
N TRP A 165 35.71 11.30 92.26
CA TRP A 165 35.52 12.02 93.52
C TRP A 165 34.87 11.15 94.62
N ALA A 166 33.97 10.24 94.24
CA ALA A 166 33.40 9.25 95.15
C ALA A 166 34.39 8.11 95.48
N GLY A 167 35.31 7.79 94.57
CA GLY A 167 36.27 6.69 94.69
C GLY A 167 37.51 6.98 95.55
N PRO A 168 38.50 6.06 95.53
CA PRO A 168 39.71 6.14 96.36
C PRO A 168 40.51 7.45 96.21
N PRO A 169 40.71 8.02 95.01
CA PRO A 169 41.41 9.30 94.86
C PRO A 169 40.70 10.46 95.57
N GLY A 170 39.39 10.61 95.41
CA GLY A 170 38.62 11.65 96.10
C GLY A 170 38.54 11.44 97.61
N ALA A 171 38.49 10.18 98.07
CA ALA A 171 38.59 9.86 99.49
C ALA A 171 39.93 10.30 100.10
N MET A 172 41.04 10.11 99.39
CA MET A 172 42.36 10.57 99.81
C MET A 172 42.43 12.09 99.97
N VAL A 173 41.88 12.85 99.02
CA VAL A 173 41.83 14.33 99.09
C VAL A 173 41.01 14.80 100.30
N ARG A 174 39.86 14.17 100.59
CA ARG A 174 39.05 14.47 101.78
C ARG A 174 39.72 14.06 103.09
N PHE A 175 40.56 13.02 103.09
CA PHE A 175 41.34 12.63 104.26
C PHE A 175 42.47 13.63 104.51
N MET A 176 43.21 14.04 103.47
CA MET A 176 44.25 15.06 103.56
C MET A 176 43.69 16.43 103.99
N SER A 177 42.49 16.81 103.56
CA SER A 177 41.87 18.07 104.01
C SER A 177 41.42 18.05 105.48
N LYS A 178 41.18 16.87 106.05
CA LYS A 178 40.90 16.69 107.48
C LYS A 178 42.17 16.62 108.34
N LEU A 179 43.32 16.28 107.75
CA LEU A 179 44.63 16.46 108.35
C LEU A 179 45.04 17.94 108.26
N LYS A 180 44.37 18.78 109.06
CA LYS A 180 44.87 20.13 109.36
C LYS A 180 46.15 19.98 110.19
N ILE A 181 47.29 20.34 109.62
CA ILE A 181 48.46 20.85 110.35
C ILE A 181 48.16 22.32 110.69
#